data_AF-A0A959SSM8-F1
#
_entry.id   AF-A0A959SSM8-F1
#
_cell.length_a   1.000
_cell.length_b   1.000
_cell.length_c   1.000
_cell.angle_alpha   90.00
_cell.angle_beta   90.00
_cell.angle_gamma   90.00
#
_symmetry.space_group_name_H-M   'P 1'
#
loop_
_entity.id
_entity.type
_entity.pdbx_description
1 polymer ?
#
loop_
_entity_poly.entity_id
_entity_poly.type
_entity_poly.pdbx_seq_one_letter_code
_entity_poly.pdbx_strand_id
1 'polypeptide(L)'
;MTKNRNALPGRASILGSALLLAVLGTPVTAQVSLSGTSYTENFDGIAGGLPTGWTVRTGATASALGSNATYAQATTAWNSSNGNFRNAASADGMAGSESSATQAASTDRALAVRQTGSFGDPGAAFVLEIDNTVGLTDFNLTFKLQSLDQTTPRTITWRVDYGFGATPTSFTAVTTTPATITTGGNAFTNQSVSVNFGNALNNQSGPVW
;
A
#
# COMPACT_ATOMS: atom_id res chain seq x y z
N MET A 1 8.83 -81.67 -31.72
CA MET A 1 7.70 -81.46 -30.79
C MET A 1 7.49 -79.96 -30.66
N THR A 2 6.30 -79.51 -31.03
CA THR A 2 5.87 -78.14 -31.31
C THR A 2 5.89 -77.24 -30.08
N LYS A 3 6.35 -75.97 -30.20
CA LYS A 3 5.60 -74.79 -29.73
C LYS A 3 6.14 -73.46 -30.27
N ASN A 4 5.38 -72.84 -31.16
CA ASN A 4 5.39 -71.40 -31.47
C ASN A 4 5.14 -70.56 -30.20
N ARG A 5 5.73 -69.36 -30.09
CA ARG A 5 5.02 -68.10 -29.74
C ARG A 5 5.82 -66.83 -30.16
N ASN A 6 5.20 -66.11 -31.09
CA ASN A 6 4.93 -64.65 -31.14
C ASN A 6 6.06 -63.61 -31.14
N ALA A 7 6.06 -62.85 -32.24
CA ALA A 7 6.60 -61.51 -32.43
C ALA A 7 5.91 -60.44 -31.58
N LEU A 8 6.61 -59.31 -31.33
CA LEU A 8 6.20 -57.90 -31.57
C LEU A 8 7.21 -56.90 -30.92
N PRO A 9 7.23 -55.61 -31.29
CA PRO A 9 8.43 -54.93 -31.79
C PRO A 9 8.89 -53.74 -30.93
N GLY A 10 9.90 -53.01 -31.46
CA GLY A 10 10.57 -51.88 -30.84
C GLY A 10 9.66 -50.78 -30.30
N ARG A 11 10.10 -50.19 -29.19
CA ARG A 11 9.50 -49.01 -28.58
C ARG A 11 10.34 -47.79 -28.91
N ALA A 12 9.84 -46.96 -29.82
CA ALA A 12 10.25 -45.57 -29.96
C ALA A 12 9.72 -44.78 -28.76
N SER A 13 10.62 -44.12 -28.03
CA SER A 13 10.27 -43.24 -26.91
C SER A 13 9.96 -41.85 -27.43
N ILE A 14 8.70 -41.43 -27.36
CA ILE A 14 8.26 -40.06 -27.67
C ILE A 14 8.38 -39.25 -26.38
N LEU A 15 9.37 -38.36 -26.31
CA LEU A 15 9.49 -37.32 -25.29
C LEU A 15 8.46 -36.23 -25.61
N GLY A 16 7.34 -36.23 -24.89
CA GLY A 16 6.40 -35.11 -24.87
C GLY A 16 6.84 -34.07 -23.84
N SER A 17 7.36 -32.93 -24.29
CA SER A 17 7.56 -31.77 -23.42
C SER A 17 6.23 -31.07 -23.17
N ALA A 18 5.75 -31.10 -21.92
CA ALA A 18 4.65 -30.27 -21.48
C ALA A 18 5.16 -28.84 -21.21
N LEU A 19 4.69 -27.88 -22.00
CA LEU A 19 4.89 -26.45 -21.76
C LEU A 19 3.98 -26.02 -20.59
N LEU A 20 4.56 -25.83 -19.40
CA LEU A 20 3.85 -25.31 -18.24
C LEU A 20 3.72 -23.78 -18.39
N LEU A 21 2.54 -23.31 -18.77
CA LEU A 21 2.22 -21.88 -18.82
C LEU A 21 1.89 -21.41 -17.39
N ALA A 22 2.85 -20.81 -16.70
CA ALA A 22 2.61 -20.16 -15.42
C ALA A 22 1.82 -18.87 -15.65
N VAL A 23 0.51 -18.90 -15.40
CA VAL A 23 -0.31 -17.69 -15.29
C VAL A 23 0.08 -17.02 -13.98
N LEU A 24 0.92 -15.99 -14.06
CA LEU A 24 1.17 -15.06 -12.97
C LEU A 24 -0.10 -14.23 -12.79
N GLY A 25 -1.05 -14.74 -12.00
CA GLY A 25 -2.16 -13.93 -11.53
C GLY A 25 -1.62 -12.85 -10.60
N THR A 26 -1.69 -11.58 -11.00
CA THR A 26 -1.50 -10.48 -10.07
C THR A 26 -2.59 -10.57 -9.01
N PRO A 27 -2.28 -10.45 -7.71
CA PRO A 27 -3.32 -10.43 -6.69
C PRO A 27 -4.26 -9.26 -6.98
N VAL A 28 -5.50 -9.56 -7.33
CA VAL A 28 -6.57 -8.56 -7.39
C VAL A 28 -6.82 -8.14 -5.94
N THR A 29 -6.42 -6.92 -5.61
CA THR A 29 -6.87 -6.30 -4.35
C THR A 29 -8.29 -5.84 -4.57
N ALA A 30 -9.18 -6.10 -3.63
CA ALA A 30 -10.56 -5.61 -3.73
C ALA A 30 -10.55 -4.08 -3.61
N GLN A 31 -11.32 -3.40 -4.46
CA GLN A 31 -11.45 -1.93 -4.50
C GLN A 31 -12.45 -1.45 -3.44
N VAL A 32 -12.32 -0.21 -2.98
CA VAL A 32 -13.39 0.42 -2.20
C VAL A 32 -14.52 0.82 -3.13
N SER A 33 -15.69 0.23 -2.92
CA SER A 33 -16.94 0.76 -3.45
C SER A 33 -17.46 1.84 -2.51
N LEU A 34 -17.46 3.09 -2.98
CA LEU A 34 -18.01 4.20 -2.20
C LEU A 34 -19.53 4.14 -2.18
N SER A 35 -20.11 4.35 -1.00
CA SER A 35 -21.55 4.53 -0.82
C SER A 35 -21.78 5.66 0.16
N GLY A 36 -22.79 6.50 -0.07
CA GLY A 36 -23.08 7.66 0.76
C GLY A 36 -22.18 8.85 0.43
N THR A 37 -21.87 9.68 1.44
CA THR A 37 -21.18 10.98 1.25
C THR A 37 -19.77 11.03 1.84
N SER A 38 -19.32 9.97 2.53
CA SER A 38 -17.99 9.91 3.11
C SER A 38 -17.48 8.47 3.25
N TYR A 39 -16.16 8.33 3.26
CA TYR A 39 -15.43 7.12 3.62
C TYR A 39 -14.46 7.48 4.75
N THR A 40 -14.28 6.58 5.71
CA THR A 40 -13.37 6.78 6.85
C THR A 40 -12.67 5.48 7.16
N GLU A 41 -11.35 5.56 7.30
CA GLU A 41 -10.48 4.47 7.72
C GLU A 41 -9.62 4.96 8.87
N ASN A 42 -9.63 4.24 9.99
CA ASN A 42 -8.88 4.57 11.20
C ASN A 42 -7.69 3.64 11.44
N PHE A 43 -7.59 2.55 10.69
CA PHE A 43 -6.55 1.54 10.73
C PHE A 43 -6.42 0.76 12.03
N ASP A 44 -7.31 0.90 13.01
CA ASP A 44 -7.23 0.18 14.29
C ASP A 44 -7.26 -1.36 14.10
N GLY A 45 -7.93 -1.82 13.04
CA GLY A 45 -8.07 -3.24 12.69
C GLY A 45 -6.90 -3.86 11.92
N ILE A 46 -5.84 -3.12 11.60
CA ILE A 46 -4.81 -3.58 10.65
C ILE A 46 -3.96 -4.77 11.11
N ALA A 47 -4.10 -5.19 12.37
CA ALA A 47 -3.55 -6.47 12.83
C ALA A 47 -4.12 -7.68 12.07
N GLY A 48 -5.29 -7.54 11.44
CA GLY A 48 -5.91 -8.57 10.58
C GLY A 48 -5.56 -8.45 9.09
N GLY A 49 -4.74 -7.47 8.69
CA GLY A 49 -4.42 -7.17 7.29
C GLY A 49 -4.80 -5.75 6.90
N LEU A 50 -4.43 -5.35 5.68
CA LEU A 50 -4.81 -4.03 5.16
C LEU A 50 -6.33 -4.00 4.86
N PRO A 51 -7.01 -2.86 5.09
CA PRO A 51 -8.42 -2.72 4.74
C PRO A 51 -8.63 -2.84 3.23
N THR A 52 -9.86 -3.15 2.82
CA THR A 52 -10.24 -3.20 1.40
C THR A 52 -9.85 -1.90 0.68
N GLY A 53 -9.30 -2.05 -0.53
CA GLY A 53 -8.78 -0.98 -1.39
C GLY A 53 -7.43 -0.40 -0.96
N TRP A 54 -6.94 -0.70 0.24
CA TRP A 54 -5.64 -0.22 0.68
C TRP A 54 -4.51 -1.16 0.27
N THR A 55 -3.47 -0.59 -0.33
CA THR A 55 -2.21 -1.27 -0.58
C THR A 55 -1.03 -0.42 -0.12
N VAL A 56 0.09 -1.09 0.13
CA VAL A 56 1.39 -0.44 0.33
C VAL A 56 2.30 -0.78 -0.83
N ARG A 57 3.05 0.21 -1.32
CA ARG A 57 3.85 0.06 -2.54
C ARG A 57 5.23 0.66 -2.42
N THR A 58 6.18 0.10 -3.17
CA THR A 58 7.52 0.66 -3.38
C THR A 58 7.75 0.97 -4.86
N GLY A 59 8.61 1.94 -5.15
CA GLY A 59 8.92 2.36 -6.52
C GLY A 59 7.81 3.16 -7.19
N ALA A 60 6.91 3.78 -6.40
CA ALA A 60 5.90 4.69 -6.93
C ALA A 60 6.55 6.00 -7.44
N THR A 61 6.11 6.48 -8.59
CA THR A 61 6.57 7.72 -9.24
C THR A 61 5.38 8.47 -9.84
N ALA A 62 5.62 9.65 -10.41
CA ALA A 62 4.57 10.38 -11.14
C ALA A 62 4.06 9.63 -12.40
N SER A 63 4.75 8.59 -12.85
CA SER A 63 4.40 7.80 -14.04
C SER A 63 4.21 6.31 -13.76
N ALA A 64 4.26 5.90 -12.50
CA ALA A 64 4.12 4.50 -12.12
C ALA A 64 3.50 4.36 -10.73
N LEU A 65 2.47 3.52 -10.63
CA LEU A 65 1.80 3.16 -9.37
C LEU A 65 2.76 2.44 -8.40
N GLY A 66 3.85 1.85 -8.90
CA GLY A 66 4.80 1.08 -8.13
C GLY A 66 4.37 -0.38 -7.93
N SER A 67 5.24 -1.15 -7.28
CA SER A 67 5.03 -2.58 -7.00
C SER A 67 4.45 -2.77 -5.59
N ASN A 68 3.51 -3.71 -5.46
CA ASN A 68 2.96 -4.10 -4.15
C ASN A 68 4.11 -4.54 -3.22
N ALA A 69 4.10 -4.00 -2.01
CA ALA A 69 5.02 -4.35 -0.95
C ALA A 69 4.32 -5.21 0.10
N THR A 70 5.12 -5.92 0.91
CA THR A 70 4.59 -6.70 2.04
C THR A 70 4.32 -5.78 3.23
N TYR A 71 3.17 -5.97 3.86
CA TYR A 71 2.78 -5.31 5.10
C TYR A 71 3.03 -6.23 6.30
N ALA A 72 3.76 -5.73 7.30
CA ALA A 72 3.98 -6.43 8.56
C ALA A 72 2.84 -6.15 9.56
N GLN A 73 1.94 -7.13 9.71
CA GLN A 73 0.73 -7.04 10.56
C GLN A 73 1.05 -6.97 12.06
N ALA A 74 2.16 -7.59 12.49
CA ALA A 74 2.58 -7.57 13.88
C ALA A 74 2.93 -6.15 14.33
N THR A 75 2.50 -5.79 15.55
CA THR A 75 2.82 -4.49 16.15
C THR A 75 4.32 -4.26 16.16
N THR A 76 4.75 -3.13 15.62
CA THR A 76 6.16 -2.78 15.49
C THR A 76 6.43 -1.47 16.24
N ALA A 77 7.46 -1.45 17.08
CA ALA A 77 7.88 -0.25 17.79
C ALA A 77 8.36 0.84 16.80
N TRP A 78 8.11 2.11 17.14
CA TRP A 78 8.43 3.26 16.29
C TRP A 78 9.90 3.31 15.86
N ASN A 79 10.82 3.05 16.79
CA ASN A 79 12.27 3.10 16.56
C ASN A 79 12.85 1.86 15.87
N SER A 80 12.02 0.89 15.46
CA SER A 80 12.50 -0.29 14.73
C SER A 80 13.13 0.12 13.39
N SER A 81 14.38 -0.31 13.17
CA SER A 81 15.21 0.08 12.03
C SER A 81 14.98 -0.73 10.75
N ASN A 82 14.23 -1.83 10.82
CA ASN A 82 14.01 -2.71 9.67
C ASN A 82 13.19 -2.00 8.59
N GLY A 83 13.63 -2.00 7.33
CA GLY A 83 12.84 -1.42 6.24
C GLY A 83 11.58 -2.24 5.96
N ASN A 84 10.40 -1.68 6.24
CA ASN A 84 9.11 -2.32 5.95
C ASN A 84 7.93 -1.34 6.09
N PHE A 85 6.80 -1.71 5.50
CA PHE A 85 5.49 -1.21 5.93
C PHE A 85 5.03 -2.01 7.15
N ARG A 86 4.42 -1.34 8.14
CA ARG A 86 4.23 -1.90 9.47
C ARG A 86 2.99 -1.39 10.19
N ASN A 87 2.52 -2.21 11.11
CA ASN A 87 1.55 -1.85 12.13
C ASN A 87 2.24 -1.07 13.26
N ALA A 88 2.11 0.27 13.30
CA ALA A 88 2.67 1.09 14.38
C ALA A 88 1.57 1.60 15.31
N ALA A 89 1.90 1.96 16.56
CA ALA A 89 0.99 2.75 17.38
C ALA A 89 0.80 4.13 16.72
N SER A 90 -0.41 4.65 16.73
CA SER A 90 -0.67 6.03 16.28
C SER A 90 -0.01 7.04 17.23
N ALA A 91 0.43 8.16 16.69
CA ALA A 91 0.86 9.33 17.47
C ALA A 91 -0.32 10.13 18.05
N ASP A 92 -1.57 9.78 17.73
CA ASP A 92 -2.72 10.50 18.26
C ASP A 92 -2.87 10.25 19.76
N GLY A 93 -2.84 11.33 20.54
CA GLY A 93 -2.81 11.27 22.00
C GLY A 93 -1.50 10.77 22.63
N MET A 94 -0.41 10.57 21.87
CA MET A 94 0.89 10.13 22.41
C MET A 94 1.97 11.22 22.37
N ALA A 95 2.97 11.10 23.25
CA ALA A 95 4.02 12.10 23.44
C ALA A 95 5.35 11.79 22.72
N GLY A 96 5.53 10.59 22.18
CA GLY A 96 6.77 10.17 21.51
C GLY A 96 7.83 9.58 22.44
N SER A 97 7.53 9.43 23.73
CA SER A 97 8.43 8.86 24.76
C SER A 97 7.97 7.51 25.31
N GLU A 98 6.90 6.97 24.74
CA GLU A 98 6.26 5.74 25.14
C GLU A 98 7.19 4.54 24.95
N SER A 99 7.17 3.63 25.93
CA SER A 99 7.90 2.37 25.82
C SER A 99 7.36 1.51 24.68
N SER A 100 8.17 0.58 24.16
CA SER A 100 7.72 -0.39 23.17
C SER A 100 6.55 -1.25 23.67
N ALA A 101 6.47 -1.51 24.98
CA ALA A 101 5.33 -2.22 25.58
C ALA A 101 4.04 -1.39 25.53
N THR A 102 4.12 -0.09 25.81
CA THR A 102 3.00 0.85 25.68
C THR A 102 2.52 0.93 24.22
N GLN A 103 3.46 1.05 23.27
CA GLN A 103 3.13 1.08 21.85
C GLN A 103 2.51 -0.24 21.36
N ALA A 104 2.97 -1.39 21.86
CA ALA A 104 2.41 -2.69 21.51
C ALA A 104 0.98 -2.87 22.05
N ALA A 105 0.67 -2.28 23.21
CA ALA A 105 -0.66 -2.32 23.82
C ALA A 105 -1.65 -1.30 23.23
N SER A 106 -1.18 -0.35 22.42
CA SER A 106 -2.04 0.66 21.80
C SER A 106 -3.05 0.01 20.84
N THR A 107 -4.33 0.28 21.06
CA THR A 107 -5.41 -0.06 20.13
C THR A 107 -5.57 0.95 19.01
N ASP A 108 -5.11 2.19 19.21
CA ASP A 108 -5.03 3.21 18.15
C ASP A 108 -3.80 2.95 17.29
N ARG A 109 -4.03 2.61 16.02
CA ARG A 109 -3.00 2.10 15.10
C ARG A 109 -2.81 3.01 13.89
N ALA A 110 -1.58 3.03 13.39
CA ALA A 110 -1.22 3.70 12.15
C ALA A 110 -0.58 2.72 11.17
N LEU A 111 -1.01 2.80 9.91
CA LEU A 111 -0.30 2.19 8.79
C LEU A 111 0.96 3.02 8.52
N ALA A 112 2.13 2.48 8.85
CA ALA A 112 3.39 3.21 8.82
C ALA A 112 4.42 2.57 7.89
N VAL A 113 5.48 3.32 7.58
CA VAL A 113 6.64 2.82 6.84
C VAL A 113 7.94 3.26 7.48
N ARG A 114 8.93 2.36 7.52
CA ARG A 114 10.33 2.70 7.76
C ARG A 114 11.06 2.62 6.44
N GLN A 115 11.37 3.78 5.90
CA GLN A 115 12.23 3.91 4.73
C GLN A 115 13.69 3.71 5.13
N THR A 116 14.46 3.08 4.25
CA THR A 116 15.90 2.88 4.40
C THR A 116 16.57 3.08 3.04
N GLY A 117 17.91 3.11 2.99
CA GLY A 117 18.63 3.22 1.71
C GLY A 117 18.35 2.09 0.71
N SER A 118 17.75 0.97 1.14
CA SER A 118 17.37 -0.16 0.27
C SER A 118 15.86 -0.41 0.22
N PHE A 119 15.05 0.35 0.96
CA PHE A 119 13.61 0.10 1.06
C PHE A 119 12.82 1.40 1.05
N GLY A 120 11.97 1.58 0.03
CA GLY A 120 10.96 2.63 -0.01
C GLY A 120 11.49 4.07 -0.15
N ASP A 121 12.80 4.27 -0.29
CA ASP A 121 13.41 5.59 -0.44
C ASP A 121 14.15 5.71 -1.79
N PRO A 122 13.62 6.46 -2.78
CA PRO A 122 12.28 7.05 -2.84
C PRO A 122 11.19 6.02 -3.21
N GLY A 123 9.93 6.44 -3.13
CA GLY A 123 8.81 5.73 -3.76
C GLY A 123 8.04 4.76 -2.87
N ALA A 124 8.18 4.83 -1.55
CA ALA A 124 7.18 4.29 -0.63
C ALA A 124 5.85 5.03 -0.83
N ALA A 125 4.74 4.29 -0.90
CA ALA A 125 3.41 4.85 -1.04
C ALA A 125 2.37 4.03 -0.25
N PHE A 126 1.39 4.74 0.30
CA PHE A 126 0.13 4.21 0.78
C PHE A 126 -0.92 4.55 -0.27
N VAL A 127 -1.65 3.56 -0.75
CA VAL A 127 -2.49 3.69 -1.93
C VAL A 127 -3.88 3.19 -1.62
N LEU A 128 -4.90 3.99 -1.95
CA LEU A 128 -6.30 3.62 -1.90
C LEU A 128 -6.81 3.44 -3.32
N GLU A 129 -7.36 2.28 -3.64
CA GLU A 129 -8.05 2.02 -4.89
C GLU A 129 -9.55 2.12 -4.70
N ILE A 130 -10.18 3.08 -5.38
CA ILE A 130 -11.62 3.31 -5.40
C ILE A 130 -12.16 2.77 -6.72
N ASP A 131 -13.24 2.01 -6.67
CA ASP A 131 -13.80 1.35 -7.87
C ASP A 131 -14.28 2.35 -8.93
N ASN A 132 -15.05 3.34 -8.50
CA ASN A 132 -15.51 4.44 -9.33
C ASN A 132 -16.05 5.57 -8.43
N THR A 133 -16.30 6.73 -9.03
CA THR A 133 -16.89 7.88 -8.35
C THR A 133 -18.18 8.35 -9.05
N VAL A 134 -18.87 7.45 -9.75
CA VAL A 134 -20.10 7.76 -10.51
C VAL A 134 -21.17 8.29 -9.56
N GLY A 135 -21.74 9.45 -9.90
CA GLY A 135 -22.77 10.10 -9.10
C GLY A 135 -22.24 10.82 -7.86
N LEU A 136 -20.92 10.87 -7.67
CA LEU A 136 -20.26 11.55 -6.56
C LEU A 136 -19.43 12.73 -7.09
N THR A 137 -19.40 13.80 -6.29
CA THR A 137 -18.67 15.04 -6.58
C THR A 137 -18.02 15.60 -5.33
N ASP A 138 -17.19 16.63 -5.50
CA ASP A 138 -16.65 17.47 -4.42
C ASP A 138 -15.76 16.71 -3.44
N PHE A 139 -14.87 15.88 -4.00
CA PHE A 139 -13.96 15.05 -3.24
C PHE A 139 -12.95 15.87 -2.45
N ASN A 140 -12.89 15.59 -1.14
CA ASN A 140 -11.91 16.12 -0.22
C ASN A 140 -11.31 14.95 0.58
N LEU A 141 -10.02 15.04 0.87
CA LEU A 141 -9.31 14.08 1.73
C LEU A 141 -8.74 14.83 2.93
N THR A 142 -8.91 14.25 4.11
CA THR A 142 -8.20 14.66 5.33
C THR A 142 -7.54 13.46 5.95
N PHE A 143 -6.32 13.65 6.45
CA PHE A 143 -5.59 12.60 7.16
C PHE A 143 -4.61 13.19 8.16
N LYS A 144 -4.05 12.33 9.01
CA LYS A 144 -2.95 12.65 9.91
C LYS A 144 -1.65 12.08 9.35
N LEU A 145 -0.70 12.94 9.00
CA LEU A 145 0.66 12.53 8.67
C LEU A 145 1.49 12.49 9.96
N GLN A 146 2.01 11.30 10.29
CA GLN A 146 2.70 11.07 11.56
C GLN A 146 4.19 10.78 11.35
N SER A 147 5.03 11.49 12.09
CA SER A 147 6.46 11.19 12.24
C SER A 147 6.66 10.51 13.60
N LEU A 148 6.99 9.22 13.58
CA LEU A 148 6.94 8.38 14.78
C LEU A 148 8.30 8.12 15.43
N ASP A 149 9.38 8.11 14.63
CA ASP A 149 10.73 7.86 15.11
C ASP A 149 11.50 9.18 15.24
N GLN A 150 11.58 9.72 16.46
CA GLN A 150 12.32 10.94 16.75
C GLN A 150 13.85 10.76 16.74
N THR A 151 14.36 9.54 16.52
CA THR A 151 15.81 9.26 16.49
C THR A 151 16.40 9.34 15.08
N THR A 152 15.57 9.43 14.04
CA THR A 152 16.05 9.53 12.66
C THR A 152 16.25 10.99 12.23
N PRO A 153 17.47 11.39 11.83
CA PRO A 153 17.70 12.73 11.27
C PRO A 153 17.25 12.84 9.82
N ARG A 154 16.90 11.72 9.16
CA ARG A 154 16.41 11.73 7.77
C ARG A 154 15.07 12.42 7.70
N THR A 155 14.88 13.27 6.70
CA THR A 155 13.61 13.94 6.41
C THR A 155 13.08 13.47 5.07
N ILE A 156 11.77 13.20 5.02
CA ILE A 156 11.07 12.81 3.79
C ILE A 156 9.94 13.79 3.56
N THR A 157 9.83 14.29 2.33
CA THR A 157 8.69 15.08 1.87
C THR A 157 7.70 14.16 1.16
N TRP A 158 6.45 14.20 1.60
CA TRP A 158 5.36 13.43 1.02
C TRP A 158 4.57 14.28 0.03
N ARG A 159 3.88 13.62 -0.89
CA ARG A 159 2.90 14.24 -1.80
C ARG A 159 1.66 13.38 -1.88
N VAL A 160 0.55 14.00 -2.27
CA VAL A 160 -0.69 13.31 -2.60
C VAL A 160 -0.88 13.44 -4.10
N ASP A 161 -0.99 12.30 -4.77
CA ASP A 161 -1.27 12.23 -6.20
C ASP A 161 -2.58 11.45 -6.41
N TYR A 162 -3.20 11.60 -7.59
CA TYR A 162 -4.25 10.70 -8.04
C TYR A 162 -3.99 10.17 -9.45
N GLY A 163 -4.57 9.00 -9.76
CA GLY A 163 -4.49 8.36 -11.07
C GLY A 163 -5.81 7.69 -11.47
N PHE A 164 -5.96 7.36 -12.76
CA PHE A 164 -7.18 6.75 -13.31
C PHE A 164 -6.92 5.46 -14.07
N GLY A 165 -7.95 4.60 -14.08
CA GLY A 165 -7.96 3.33 -14.80
C GLY A 165 -7.36 2.19 -14.00
N ALA A 166 -7.51 0.95 -14.48
CA ALA A 166 -7.05 -0.25 -13.75
C ALA A 166 -5.52 -0.33 -13.60
N THR A 167 -4.77 0.33 -14.49
CA THR A 167 -3.30 0.37 -14.49
C THR A 167 -2.81 1.79 -14.82
N PRO A 168 -2.91 2.75 -13.88
CA PRO A 168 -2.54 4.14 -14.14
C PRO A 168 -1.05 4.27 -14.44
N THR A 169 -0.73 4.98 -15.53
CA THR A 169 0.65 5.28 -15.96
C THR A 169 0.99 6.78 -15.85
N SER A 170 0.08 7.57 -15.28
CA SER A 170 0.25 8.99 -15.07
C SER A 170 -0.49 9.38 -13.79
N PHE A 171 0.19 10.13 -12.95
CA PHE A 171 -0.32 10.62 -11.68
C PHE A 171 -0.25 12.13 -11.63
N THR A 172 -1.34 12.75 -11.18
CA THR A 172 -1.43 14.19 -11.01
C THR A 172 -1.28 14.52 -9.53
N ALA A 173 -0.24 15.29 -9.19
CA ALA A 173 -0.05 15.80 -7.84
C ALA A 173 -1.14 16.82 -7.48
N VAL A 174 -1.59 16.77 -6.24
CA VAL A 174 -2.58 17.68 -5.68
C VAL A 174 -1.93 18.51 -4.58
N THR A 175 -2.26 19.79 -4.53
CA THR A 175 -1.80 20.68 -3.47
C THR A 175 -2.41 20.26 -2.14
N THR A 176 -1.57 20.04 -1.15
CA THR A 176 -1.99 19.77 0.23
C THR A 176 -2.03 21.07 1.04
N THR A 177 -2.78 21.06 2.13
CA THR A 177 -2.68 22.05 3.20
C THR A 177 -2.23 21.33 4.47
N PRO A 178 -1.02 21.60 5.00
CA PRO A 178 -0.02 22.55 4.50
C PRO A 178 0.60 22.13 3.16
N ALA A 179 1.17 23.09 2.41
CA ALA A 179 1.72 22.87 1.06
C ALA A 179 2.92 21.91 1.03
N THR A 180 3.68 21.83 2.12
CA THR A 180 4.79 20.90 2.29
C THR A 180 4.51 20.04 3.52
N ILE A 181 4.44 18.74 3.31
CA ILE A 181 4.18 17.75 4.36
C ILE A 181 5.41 16.85 4.52
N THR A 182 5.94 16.76 5.74
CA THR A 182 7.23 16.07 5.99
C THR A 182 7.18 15.19 7.23
N THR A 183 8.00 14.15 7.22
CA THR A 183 8.27 13.28 8.38
C THR A 183 9.76 13.15 8.61
N GLY A 184 10.15 12.78 9.82
CA GLY A 184 11.54 12.58 10.24
C GLY A 184 12.18 13.86 10.80
N GLY A 185 13.48 14.05 10.57
CA GLY A 185 14.21 15.23 11.05
C GLY A 185 14.34 15.34 12.57
N ASN A 186 14.41 14.19 13.26
CA ASN A 186 14.38 14.06 14.72
C ASN A 186 13.11 14.61 15.39
N ALA A 187 11.99 14.66 14.66
CA ALA A 187 10.73 15.18 15.17
C ALA A 187 9.69 14.07 15.34
N PHE A 188 9.03 14.05 16.50
CA PHE A 188 7.77 13.33 16.70
C PHE A 188 6.61 14.28 16.36
N THR A 189 5.78 13.94 15.37
CA THR A 189 4.72 14.83 14.89
C THR A 189 3.45 14.07 14.53
N ASN A 190 2.32 14.76 14.64
CA ASN A 190 1.00 14.28 14.22
C ASN A 190 0.26 15.43 13.49
N GLN A 191 0.59 15.63 12.21
CA GLN A 191 0.15 16.79 11.42
C GLN A 191 -1.16 16.48 10.70
N SER A 192 -2.17 17.33 10.87
CA SER A 192 -3.36 17.29 10.00
C SER A 192 -3.01 17.79 8.60
N VAL A 193 -3.41 17.01 7.60
CA VAL A 193 -3.30 17.35 6.18
C VAL A 193 -4.69 17.34 5.56
N SER A 194 -5.00 18.35 4.76
CA SER A 194 -6.20 18.38 3.93
C SER A 194 -5.86 18.56 2.46
N VAL A 195 -6.71 18.00 1.60
CA VAL A 195 -6.60 18.00 0.15
C VAL A 195 -7.98 18.23 -0.44
N ASN A 196 -8.07 19.14 -1.40
CA ASN A 196 -9.26 19.37 -2.20
C ASN A 196 -8.94 19.00 -3.65
N PHE A 197 -9.66 18.03 -4.20
CA PHE A 197 -9.42 17.55 -5.57
C PHE A 197 -10.16 18.40 -6.63
N GLY A 198 -10.92 19.40 -6.20
CA GLY A 198 -11.83 20.16 -7.05
C GLY A 198 -12.80 19.22 -7.75
N ASN A 199 -12.80 19.28 -9.08
CA ASN A 199 -13.64 18.42 -9.91
C ASN A 199 -12.89 17.21 -10.49
N ALA A 200 -11.61 17.01 -10.15
CA ALA A 200 -10.78 16.01 -10.81
C ALA A 200 -11.34 14.58 -10.67
N LEU A 201 -11.85 14.25 -9.48
CA LEU A 201 -12.35 12.91 -9.18
C LEU A 201 -13.87 12.79 -9.38
N ASN A 202 -14.56 13.79 -9.92
CA ASN A 202 -16.01 13.77 -10.04
C ASN A 202 -16.47 12.79 -11.14
N ASN A 203 -17.47 11.96 -10.84
CA ASN A 203 -18.18 11.14 -11.82
C ASN A 203 -17.29 10.26 -12.72
N GLN A 204 -16.20 9.72 -12.17
CA GLN A 204 -15.31 8.82 -12.90
C GLN A 204 -15.93 7.42 -12.95
N SER A 205 -16.01 6.83 -14.15
CA SER A 205 -16.69 5.55 -14.40
C SER A 205 -15.83 4.31 -14.16
N GLY A 206 -14.55 4.50 -13.84
CA GLY A 206 -13.63 3.40 -13.56
C GLY A 206 -12.68 3.75 -12.42
N PRO A 207 -11.68 2.88 -12.16
CA PRO A 207 -10.89 2.97 -10.96
C PRO A 207 -10.16 4.30 -10.80
N VAL A 208 -10.16 4.80 -9.57
CA VAL A 208 -9.43 5.98 -9.12
C VAL A 208 -8.43 5.53 -8.05
N TRP A 209 -7.21 6.02 -8.16
CA TRP A 209 -6.09 5.73 -7.25
C TRP A 209 -5.61 6.99 -6.56
#